data_AF-A0A356M4Y2-F1
#
_entry.id   AF-A0A356M4Y2-F1
#
_cell.length_a   1.000
_cell.length_b   1.000
_cell.length_c   1.000
_cell.angle_alpha   90.00
_cell.angle_beta   90.00
_cell.angle_gamma   90.00
#
_symmetry.space_group_name_H-M   'P 1'
#
loop_
_entity.id
_entity.type
_entity.pdbx_description
1 polymer ?
#
loop_
_entity_poly.entity_id
_entity_poly.type
_entity_poly.pdbx_seq_one_letter_code
_entity_poly.pdbx_strand_id
1 'polypeptide(L)'
;GGSAADCRHTEFGVRTVELDQTQLGDSERLFAFKVNGVRTFCKGGDWVPADSLYGRISDSRYATLVQEAGNAGFNMLRVWGGGLYERDIFYRLCDQAGILIWHDFMFACSEYPDDQDWFVREVENELEYQTRHLANHPSLALWSGNNENHWGFASWWPKTGYFGAKIYNSLAPAAVMRNCPEIPYWNSSPYGGADPNGPEIGDRHHWHDCMMNPDLMKRIVPEEYDKVTAKFISEYGYIGPSKRSSVEKYFGGAPIEVDGSVWRHHTNTFEADTVAAGIRYHYTDPDKLDTDQYLLYAGLCQGLMYAYSLESFRYQENCWGGLFWMYNDCWGETGWTIIDYYLTRKISYYYVKRALAPAKLILRACDGKVRAVGINDGPLPVAFTAEYGFAGFGGERRTRQIQIRLEPFSRRPVLEFAPEEFEPDAGKDGPGLLYIQPAAASGLLPAILRTGTYRQSAAAMPPAKLEIIRCDSSGPDLTLTVFSQNYAHAVHFNLPDTIRLSDDYFDLLPGESRTITLEAASGIRPEDIRAAAVNT
;
A
#
# COMPACT_ATOMS: atom_id res chain seq x y z
N GLY A 1 -16.20 44.36 -36.50
CA GLY A 1 -16.63 43.30 -35.58
C GLY A 1 -15.40 42.54 -35.17
N GLY A 2 -15.04 42.54 -33.89
CA GLY A 2 -13.89 41.81 -33.40
C GLY A 2 -14.29 40.39 -33.05
N SER A 3 -13.71 39.39 -33.72
CA SER A 3 -13.67 38.01 -33.21
C SER A 3 -12.89 37.98 -31.89
N ALA A 4 -13.22 37.05 -30.99
CA ALA A 4 -12.48 36.87 -29.74
C ALA A 4 -10.96 36.75 -30.01
N ALA A 5 -10.15 37.53 -29.29
CA ALA A 5 -8.70 37.56 -29.46
C ALA A 5 -7.97 36.48 -28.64
N ASP A 6 -8.65 35.88 -27.66
CA ASP A 6 -8.11 34.80 -26.82
C ASP A 6 -9.24 33.93 -26.23
N CYS A 7 -8.97 32.66 -25.98
CA CYS A 7 -9.87 31.68 -25.37
C CYS A 7 -9.07 30.67 -24.52
N ARG A 8 -9.49 30.44 -23.27
CA ARG A 8 -8.90 29.44 -22.37
C ARG A 8 -9.95 28.42 -21.96
N HIS A 9 -9.59 27.14 -22.06
CA HIS A 9 -10.39 26.03 -21.57
C HIS A 9 -9.76 25.47 -20.29
N THR A 10 -10.59 25.09 -19.32
CA THR A 10 -10.17 24.37 -18.12
C THR A 10 -11.18 23.27 -17.83
N GLU A 11 -10.68 22.08 -17.51
CA GLU A 11 -11.47 21.04 -16.88
C GLU A 11 -11.46 21.29 -15.37
N PHE A 12 -12.56 20.97 -14.69
CA PHE A 12 -12.70 21.12 -13.24
C PHE A 12 -13.69 20.09 -12.71
N GLY A 13 -13.61 19.80 -11.41
CA GLY A 13 -14.57 18.96 -10.70
C GLY A 13 -15.19 19.70 -9.52
N VAL A 14 -16.48 19.51 -9.30
CA VAL A 14 -17.19 20.11 -8.16
C VAL A 14 -17.17 19.15 -6.99
N ARG A 15 -16.41 19.51 -5.94
CA ARG A 15 -16.30 18.73 -4.71
C ARG A 15 -16.01 19.62 -3.51
N THR A 16 -16.32 19.13 -2.32
CA THR A 16 -15.74 19.67 -1.08
C THR A 16 -14.66 18.73 -0.58
N VAL A 17 -13.58 19.28 -0.03
CA VAL A 17 -12.53 18.54 0.67
C VAL A 17 -12.23 19.25 1.98
N GLU A 18 -12.25 18.50 3.09
CA GLU A 18 -12.00 19.02 4.43
C GLU A 18 -11.10 18.06 5.19
N LEU A 19 -10.25 18.62 6.05
CA LEU A 19 -9.49 17.83 7.03
C LEU A 19 -10.27 17.80 8.35
N ASP A 20 -10.81 16.64 8.69
CA ASP A 20 -11.55 16.43 9.93
C ASP A 20 -10.61 16.23 11.12
N GLN A 21 -10.55 17.26 11.97
CA GLN A 21 -9.81 17.27 13.23
C GLN A 21 -10.71 17.23 14.47
N THR A 22 -11.84 16.51 14.37
CA THR A 22 -12.76 16.27 15.50
C THR A 22 -11.99 15.78 16.72
N GLN A 23 -12.26 16.40 17.86
CA GLN A 23 -11.66 16.06 19.15
C GLN A 23 -12.17 14.68 19.63
N LEU A 24 -11.26 13.78 20.01
CA LEU A 24 -11.56 12.43 20.52
C LEU A 24 -11.38 12.28 22.04
N GLY A 25 -10.90 13.33 22.69
CA GLY A 25 -10.60 13.40 24.12
C GLY A 25 -9.88 14.72 24.43
N ASP A 26 -9.26 14.85 25.58
CA ASP A 26 -8.62 16.12 25.97
C ASP A 26 -7.37 16.44 25.14
N SER A 27 -6.65 15.42 24.68
CA SER A 27 -5.34 15.55 24.01
C SER A 27 -5.29 14.95 22.60
N GLU A 28 -6.40 14.41 22.09
CA GLU A 28 -6.43 13.70 20.80
C GLU A 28 -7.41 14.34 19.81
N ARG A 29 -7.03 14.34 18.54
CA ARG A 29 -7.85 14.81 17.42
C ARG A 29 -7.75 13.83 16.27
N LEU A 30 -8.84 13.63 15.54
CA LEU A 30 -8.79 12.91 14.28
C LEU A 30 -7.86 13.61 13.28
N PHE A 31 -7.40 12.83 12.31
CA PHE A 31 -6.85 13.32 11.07
C PHE A 31 -7.46 12.46 9.97
N ALA A 32 -8.56 12.94 9.40
CA ALA A 32 -9.30 12.20 8.38
C ALA A 32 -9.73 13.12 7.26
N PHE A 33 -9.66 12.65 6.02
CA PHE A 33 -10.17 13.40 4.88
C PHE A 33 -11.69 13.22 4.78
N LYS A 34 -12.42 14.32 4.59
CA LYS A 34 -13.82 14.31 4.20
C LYS A 34 -13.95 14.79 2.77
N VAL A 35 -14.48 13.94 1.89
CA VAL A 35 -14.78 14.32 0.51
C VAL A 35 -16.30 14.31 0.35
N ASN A 36 -16.88 15.45 -0.03
CA ASN A 36 -18.33 15.62 -0.15
C ASN A 36 -19.10 15.19 1.12
N GLY A 37 -18.54 15.50 2.29
CA GLY A 37 -19.12 15.18 3.60
C GLY A 37 -18.93 13.74 4.09
N VAL A 38 -18.29 12.87 3.29
CA VAL A 38 -18.01 11.48 3.67
C VAL A 38 -16.58 11.35 4.14
N ARG A 39 -16.37 10.80 5.35
CA ARG A 39 -15.03 10.43 5.83
C ARG A 39 -14.49 9.29 4.97
N THR A 40 -13.35 9.52 4.36
CA THR A 40 -12.70 8.57 3.45
C THR A 40 -11.43 8.06 4.11
N PHE A 41 -11.30 6.73 4.23
CA PHE A 41 -10.01 6.15 4.57
C PHE A 41 -9.08 6.30 3.36
N CYS A 42 -7.96 7.00 3.52
CA CYS A 42 -7.00 7.23 2.45
C CYS A 42 -6.10 6.01 2.27
N LYS A 43 -6.04 5.50 1.04
CA LYS A 43 -5.35 4.27 0.64
C LYS A 43 -4.40 4.60 -0.49
N GLY A 44 -3.12 4.34 -0.31
CA GLY A 44 -2.16 4.44 -1.39
C GLY A 44 -0.73 4.45 -0.92
N GLY A 45 0.10 5.28 -1.55
CA GLY A 45 1.51 5.41 -1.21
C GLY A 45 2.10 6.72 -1.71
N ASP A 46 3.34 6.94 -1.32
CA ASP A 46 4.12 8.12 -1.72
C ASP A 46 4.59 8.00 -3.16
N TRP A 47 4.34 9.04 -3.92
CA TRP A 47 4.79 9.22 -5.29
C TRP A 47 6.10 9.99 -5.30
N VAL A 48 7.09 9.43 -5.99
CA VAL A 48 8.40 10.06 -6.23
C VAL A 48 8.63 10.23 -7.74
N PRO A 49 9.66 10.98 -8.18
CA PRO A 49 9.95 11.13 -9.60
C PRO A 49 10.11 9.78 -10.29
N ALA A 50 9.42 9.60 -11.42
CA ALA A 50 9.39 8.30 -12.12
C ALA A 50 10.66 8.00 -12.94
N ASP A 51 11.68 8.87 -12.92
CA ASP A 51 12.98 8.72 -13.56
C ASP A 51 13.97 9.71 -12.91
N SER A 52 15.24 9.35 -12.73
CA SER A 52 16.28 10.27 -12.27
C SER A 52 16.58 11.38 -13.29
N LEU A 53 16.20 11.20 -14.55
CA LEU A 53 16.32 12.16 -15.64
C LEU A 53 14.93 12.63 -16.07
N TYR A 54 14.41 13.64 -15.38
CA TYR A 54 13.02 14.10 -15.47
C TYR A 54 12.50 14.35 -16.89
N GLY A 55 13.34 14.89 -17.77
CA GLY A 55 12.98 15.15 -19.17
C GLY A 55 12.67 13.90 -20.01
N ARG A 56 12.93 12.68 -19.49
CA ARG A 56 12.67 11.40 -20.17
C ARG A 56 11.30 10.80 -19.84
N ILE A 57 10.61 11.30 -18.83
CA ILE A 57 9.36 10.70 -18.34
C ILE A 57 8.27 10.93 -19.40
N SER A 58 7.85 9.86 -20.07
CA SER A 58 6.81 9.89 -21.10
C SER A 58 5.40 9.98 -20.51
N ASP A 59 4.46 10.51 -21.27
CA ASP A 59 3.03 10.55 -20.89
C ASP A 59 2.47 9.14 -20.65
N SER A 60 2.93 8.16 -21.43
CA SER A 60 2.54 6.75 -21.27
C SER A 60 3.03 6.14 -19.94
N ARG A 61 4.15 6.62 -19.39
CA ARG A 61 4.66 6.19 -18.10
C ARG A 61 3.78 6.70 -16.97
N TYR A 62 3.40 7.99 -17.01
CA TYR A 62 2.39 8.55 -16.10
C TYR A 62 1.06 7.81 -16.20
N ALA A 63 0.56 7.61 -17.42
CA ALA A 63 -0.71 6.90 -17.64
C ALA A 63 -0.68 5.50 -17.04
N THR A 64 0.41 4.76 -17.25
CA THR A 64 0.57 3.42 -16.67
C THR A 64 0.61 3.47 -15.15
N LEU A 65 1.44 4.33 -14.56
CA LEU A 65 1.57 4.41 -13.11
C LEU A 65 0.26 4.88 -12.43
N VAL A 66 -0.46 5.85 -12.98
CA VAL A 66 -1.75 6.28 -12.41
C VAL A 66 -2.81 5.18 -12.57
N GLN A 67 -2.86 4.52 -13.72
CA GLN A 67 -3.77 3.38 -13.95
C GLN A 67 -3.49 2.24 -12.96
N GLU A 68 -2.22 1.91 -12.74
CA GLU A 68 -1.83 0.84 -11.83
C GLU A 68 -2.12 1.16 -10.36
N ALA A 69 -2.07 2.43 -9.97
CA ALA A 69 -2.49 2.88 -8.63
C ALA A 69 -4.00 2.65 -8.45
N GLY A 70 -4.82 3.05 -9.43
CA GLY A 70 -6.25 2.78 -9.45
C GLY A 70 -6.56 1.27 -9.41
N ASN A 71 -5.84 0.46 -10.20
CA ASN A 71 -5.96 -1.00 -10.22
C ASN A 71 -5.59 -1.65 -8.86
N ALA A 72 -4.68 -1.03 -8.10
CA ALA A 72 -4.30 -1.45 -6.75
C ALA A 72 -5.29 -0.97 -5.67
N GLY A 73 -6.35 -0.25 -6.05
CA GLY A 73 -7.38 0.25 -5.14
C GLY A 73 -7.00 1.55 -4.41
N PHE A 74 -6.03 2.30 -4.95
CA PHE A 74 -5.63 3.58 -4.36
C PHE A 74 -6.73 4.61 -4.57
N ASN A 75 -6.90 5.47 -3.56
CA ASN A 75 -7.71 6.69 -3.67
C ASN A 75 -6.90 7.94 -3.31
N MET A 76 -5.63 7.80 -2.94
CA MET A 76 -4.74 8.90 -2.65
C MET A 76 -3.30 8.58 -3.04
N LEU A 77 -2.59 9.56 -3.59
CA LEU A 77 -1.13 9.57 -3.74
C LEU A 77 -0.59 10.80 -3.00
N ARG A 78 0.53 10.64 -2.32
CA ARG A 78 1.27 11.76 -1.74
C ARG A 78 2.44 12.11 -2.64
N VAL A 79 2.44 13.28 -3.28
CA VAL A 79 3.60 13.77 -4.03
C VAL A 79 4.60 14.29 -3.01
N TRP A 80 5.67 13.52 -2.81
CA TRP A 80 6.66 13.76 -1.76
C TRP A 80 7.54 14.99 -2.04
N GLY A 81 7.82 15.76 -0.99
CA GLY A 81 8.47 17.07 -1.06
C GLY A 81 9.94 17.12 -1.49
N GLY A 82 10.65 16.00 -1.64
CA GLY A 82 11.99 16.02 -2.25
C GLY A 82 11.99 15.65 -3.73
N GLY A 83 10.80 15.49 -4.32
CA GLY A 83 10.59 15.19 -5.73
C GLY A 83 10.43 16.46 -6.56
N LEU A 84 9.32 16.54 -7.30
CA LEU A 84 8.99 17.64 -8.20
C LEU A 84 7.50 18.00 -8.08
N TYR A 85 7.17 19.23 -8.46
CA TYR A 85 5.83 19.47 -9.02
C TYR A 85 5.76 18.74 -10.36
N GLU A 86 4.82 17.81 -10.48
CA GLU A 86 4.75 16.91 -11.62
C GLU A 86 4.27 17.65 -12.89
N ARG A 87 4.33 16.97 -14.03
CA ARG A 87 3.78 17.51 -15.28
C ARG A 87 2.25 17.50 -15.24
N ASP A 88 1.58 18.47 -15.87
CA ASP A 88 0.10 18.59 -15.94
C ASP A 88 -0.63 17.27 -16.23
N ILE A 89 -0.04 16.41 -17.07
CA ILE A 89 -0.62 15.11 -17.41
C ILE A 89 -0.81 14.22 -16.19
N PHE A 90 0.08 14.24 -15.20
CA PHE A 90 -0.07 13.51 -13.94
C PHE A 90 -1.34 13.94 -13.21
N TYR A 91 -1.50 15.24 -12.97
CA TYR A 91 -2.66 15.79 -12.26
C TYR A 91 -3.97 15.50 -12.99
N ARG A 92 -3.99 15.66 -14.32
CA ARG A 92 -5.17 15.31 -15.15
C ARG A 92 -5.52 13.83 -15.08
N LEU A 93 -4.53 12.93 -15.10
CA LEU A 93 -4.77 11.50 -14.97
C LEU A 93 -5.33 11.16 -13.58
N CYS A 94 -4.82 11.78 -12.52
CA CYS A 94 -5.35 11.62 -11.16
C CYS A 94 -6.79 12.16 -11.04
N ASP A 95 -7.10 13.28 -11.69
CA ASP A 95 -8.47 13.82 -11.75
C ASP A 95 -9.44 12.81 -12.39
N GLN A 96 -9.04 12.23 -13.52
CA GLN A 96 -9.83 11.24 -14.26
C GLN A 96 -9.97 9.91 -13.52
N ALA A 97 -8.92 9.49 -12.81
CA ALA A 97 -8.90 8.26 -12.04
C ALA A 97 -9.62 8.38 -10.68
N GLY A 98 -9.94 9.60 -10.23
CA GLY A 98 -10.50 9.83 -8.89
C GLY A 98 -9.50 9.55 -7.76
N ILE A 99 -8.20 9.78 -8.02
CA ILE A 99 -7.13 9.62 -7.03
C ILE A 99 -6.81 11.00 -6.45
N LEU A 100 -7.02 11.16 -5.15
CA LEU A 100 -6.70 12.38 -4.42
C LEU A 100 -5.18 12.59 -4.38
N ILE A 101 -4.76 13.85 -4.33
CA ILE A 101 -3.36 14.23 -4.20
C ILE A 101 -3.17 14.96 -2.87
N TRP A 102 -2.35 14.39 -2.01
CA TRP A 102 -1.61 15.13 -0.99
C TRP A 102 -0.36 15.68 -1.67
N HIS A 103 -0.20 17.00 -1.74
CA HIS A 103 0.95 17.62 -2.42
C HIS A 103 1.82 18.34 -1.40
N ASP A 104 3.04 17.86 -1.19
CA ASP A 104 4.04 18.62 -0.45
C ASP A 104 4.57 19.76 -1.35
N PHE A 105 4.88 20.92 -0.79
CA PHE A 105 5.84 21.83 -1.43
C PHE A 105 7.24 21.19 -1.42
N MET A 106 8.09 21.59 -2.37
CA MET A 106 9.35 20.88 -2.67
C MET A 106 10.50 21.13 -1.67
N PHE A 107 10.23 20.82 -0.41
CA PHE A 107 11.16 20.87 0.72
C PHE A 107 11.15 19.53 1.45
N ALA A 108 12.32 18.95 1.71
CA ALA A 108 12.42 17.64 2.37
C ALA A 108 13.72 17.46 3.16
N CYS A 109 13.59 16.96 4.39
CA CYS A 109 14.69 16.47 5.24
C CYS A 109 15.93 17.38 5.29
N SER A 110 15.73 18.70 5.27
CA SER A 110 16.82 19.68 5.35
C SER A 110 16.36 20.96 6.02
N GLU A 111 17.31 21.64 6.63
CA GLU A 111 17.18 23.06 6.99
C GLU A 111 17.25 23.91 5.71
N TYR A 112 16.36 24.89 5.57
CA TYR A 112 16.32 25.79 4.41
C TYR A 112 16.49 27.24 4.83
N PRO A 113 17.18 28.08 4.04
CA PRO A 113 17.30 29.51 4.36
C PRO A 113 15.93 30.17 4.39
N ASP A 114 15.63 30.92 5.45
CA ASP A 114 14.41 31.75 5.53
C ASP A 114 14.66 33.17 6.09
N ASP A 115 15.94 33.47 6.30
CA ASP A 115 16.52 34.76 6.67
C ASP A 115 17.14 35.51 5.48
N GLN A 116 17.35 34.84 4.35
CA GLN A 116 17.90 35.42 3.13
C GLN A 116 16.78 35.93 2.21
N ASP A 117 16.64 37.24 2.08
CA ASP A 117 15.57 37.89 1.29
C ASP A 117 15.46 37.36 -0.15
N TRP A 118 16.59 37.10 -0.80
CA TRP A 118 16.59 36.60 -2.18
C TRP A 118 15.98 35.19 -2.27
N PHE A 119 16.30 34.30 -1.33
CA PHE A 119 15.78 32.93 -1.31
C PHE A 119 14.30 32.92 -0.95
N VAL A 120 13.93 33.69 0.08
CA VAL A 120 12.52 33.87 0.48
C VAL A 120 11.69 34.36 -0.70
N ARG A 121 12.19 35.32 -1.49
CA ARG A 121 11.49 35.83 -2.67
C ARG A 121 11.31 34.78 -3.77
N GLU A 122 12.33 33.96 -4.03
CA GLU A 122 12.21 32.85 -5.00
C GLU A 122 11.17 31.82 -4.54
N VAL A 123 11.19 31.47 -3.25
CA VAL A 123 10.19 30.59 -2.65
C VAL A 123 8.79 31.19 -2.76
N GLU A 124 8.59 32.47 -2.45
CA GLU A 124 7.29 33.13 -2.61
C GLU A 124 6.79 33.08 -4.06
N ASN A 125 7.67 33.31 -5.04
CA ASN A 125 7.32 33.21 -6.47
C ASN A 125 6.89 31.78 -6.84
N GLU A 126 7.61 30.77 -6.36
CA GLU A 126 7.28 29.36 -6.58
C GLU A 126 5.93 28.98 -5.95
N LEU A 127 5.73 29.31 -4.68
CA LEU A 127 4.50 29.04 -3.94
C LEU A 127 3.29 29.70 -4.62
N GLU A 128 3.41 30.97 -5.02
CA GLU A 128 2.37 31.70 -5.75
C GLU A 128 2.07 31.07 -7.11
N TYR A 129 3.10 30.67 -7.86
CA TYR A 129 2.90 30.01 -9.15
C TYR A 129 2.18 28.68 -8.99
N GLN A 130 2.67 27.80 -8.12
CA GLN A 130 2.18 26.43 -8.01
C GLN A 130 0.78 26.35 -7.42
N THR A 131 0.48 27.15 -6.39
CA THR A 131 -0.87 27.19 -5.80
C THR A 131 -1.92 27.65 -6.81
N ARG A 132 -1.58 28.59 -7.72
CA ARG A 132 -2.48 29.04 -8.80
C ARG A 132 -2.57 28.05 -9.96
N HIS A 133 -1.43 27.46 -10.31
CA HIS A 133 -1.33 26.49 -11.39
C HIS A 133 -2.20 25.26 -11.11
N LEU A 134 -2.11 24.73 -9.88
CA LEU A 134 -2.76 23.48 -9.52
C LEU A 134 -4.18 23.63 -8.92
N ALA A 135 -4.61 24.86 -8.63
CA ALA A 135 -5.91 25.15 -7.98
C ALA A 135 -7.13 24.51 -8.66
N ASN A 136 -7.09 24.30 -9.98
CA ASN A 136 -8.24 23.79 -10.73
C ASN A 136 -8.31 22.26 -10.80
N HIS A 137 -7.30 21.54 -10.28
CA HIS A 137 -7.29 20.08 -10.30
C HIS A 137 -8.16 19.51 -9.19
N PRO A 138 -9.30 18.85 -9.51
CA PRO A 138 -10.13 18.19 -8.51
C PRO A 138 -9.49 16.94 -7.91
N SER A 139 -8.24 16.59 -8.21
CA SER A 139 -7.50 15.60 -7.43
C SER A 139 -6.84 16.23 -6.20
N LEU A 140 -6.48 17.52 -6.21
CA LEU A 140 -5.69 18.16 -5.15
C LEU A 140 -6.44 18.34 -3.82
N ALA A 141 -6.09 17.53 -2.82
CA ALA A 141 -6.85 17.36 -1.58
C ALA A 141 -6.18 17.95 -0.34
N LEU A 142 -4.85 18.11 -0.36
CA LEU A 142 -4.08 18.73 0.72
C LEU A 142 -2.83 19.37 0.12
N TRP A 143 -2.50 20.57 0.60
CA TRP A 143 -1.15 21.12 0.50
C TRP A 143 -0.40 20.87 1.81
N SER A 144 0.83 20.40 1.73
CA SER A 144 1.72 20.20 2.87
C SER A 144 2.98 21.05 2.72
N GLY A 145 3.45 21.64 3.81
CA GLY A 145 4.57 22.59 3.79
C GLY A 145 5.91 21.96 3.38
N ASN A 146 6.15 20.72 3.79
CA ASN A 146 7.41 20.00 3.57
C ASN A 146 7.29 18.52 3.97
N ASN A 147 8.33 17.75 3.65
CA ASN A 147 8.61 16.45 4.24
C ASN A 147 9.58 16.56 5.44
N GLU A 148 9.12 16.08 6.59
CA GLU A 148 9.84 15.79 7.83
C GLU A 148 10.57 16.93 8.53
N ASN A 149 10.51 18.17 8.05
CA ASN A 149 11.33 19.23 8.64
C ASN A 149 10.89 19.61 10.06
N HIS A 150 9.58 19.61 10.37
CA HIS A 150 9.13 19.87 11.75
C HIS A 150 9.53 18.76 12.70
N TRP A 151 9.47 17.50 12.25
CA TRP A 151 10.00 16.37 13.01
C TRP A 151 11.53 16.48 13.17
N GLY A 152 12.24 16.88 12.12
CA GLY A 152 13.67 17.13 12.12
C GLY A 152 14.08 18.23 13.10
N PHE A 153 13.36 19.35 13.17
CA PHE A 153 13.61 20.40 14.17
C PHE A 153 13.49 19.88 15.60
N ALA A 154 12.54 18.98 15.85
CA ALA A 154 12.34 18.38 17.16
C ALA A 154 13.37 17.28 17.50
N SER A 155 13.91 16.58 16.50
CA SER A 155 14.70 15.36 16.68
C SER A 155 16.15 15.45 16.17
N TRP A 156 16.37 15.73 14.90
CA TRP A 156 17.69 15.69 14.24
C TRP A 156 18.49 16.98 14.40
N TRP A 157 17.80 18.12 14.42
CA TRP A 157 18.38 19.46 14.44
C TRP A 157 17.97 20.31 15.68
N PRO A 158 17.96 19.77 16.91
CA PRO A 158 17.43 20.50 18.07
C PRO A 158 18.28 21.71 18.51
N LYS A 159 19.39 22.00 17.83
CA LYS A 159 20.40 23.00 18.24
C LYS A 159 20.69 24.07 17.20
N THR A 160 20.19 23.93 15.99
CA THR A 160 20.55 24.80 14.85
C THR A 160 19.48 25.84 14.54
N GLY A 161 18.29 25.73 15.15
CA GLY A 161 17.19 26.68 14.99
C GLY A 161 16.02 26.06 14.21
N TYR A 162 15.18 26.91 13.62
CA TYR A 162 14.00 26.50 12.86
C TYR A 162 14.09 27.00 11.41
N PHE A 163 15.26 26.83 10.78
CA PHE A 163 15.54 27.31 9.43
C PHE A 163 14.60 26.67 8.41
N GLY A 164 13.74 27.49 7.81
CA GLY A 164 12.69 27.11 6.88
C GLY A 164 11.29 27.19 7.49
N ALA A 165 11.16 27.29 8.82
CA ALA A 165 9.86 27.33 9.48
C ALA A 165 9.02 28.55 9.06
N LYS A 166 9.64 29.69 8.70
CA LYS A 166 8.89 30.82 8.13
C LYS A 166 8.21 30.45 6.81
N ILE A 167 8.86 29.63 5.98
CA ILE A 167 8.29 29.15 4.72
C ILE A 167 7.02 28.35 5.01
N TYR A 168 7.13 27.33 5.86
CA TYR A 168 6.06 26.35 6.09
C TYR A 168 4.95 26.87 7.01
N ASN A 169 5.25 27.77 7.95
CA ASN A 169 4.26 28.25 8.92
C ASN A 169 3.65 29.60 8.53
N SER A 170 4.17 30.28 7.51
CA SER A 170 3.68 31.62 7.15
C SER A 170 3.55 31.83 5.64
N LEU A 171 4.58 31.57 4.84
CA LEU A 171 4.54 31.88 3.40
C LEU A 171 3.63 30.94 2.62
N ALA A 172 3.84 29.63 2.78
CA ALA A 172 3.05 28.58 2.15
C ALA A 172 1.54 28.64 2.50
N PRO A 173 1.12 28.70 3.79
CA PRO A 173 -0.30 28.81 4.12
C PRO A 173 -0.93 30.11 3.59
N ALA A 174 -0.18 31.22 3.55
CA ALA A 174 -0.68 32.47 2.99
C ALA A 174 -0.91 32.38 1.47
N ALA A 175 -0.02 31.71 0.73
CA ALA A 175 -0.20 31.48 -0.71
C ALA A 175 -1.42 30.59 -0.99
N VAL A 176 -1.58 29.49 -0.25
CA VAL A 176 -2.76 28.60 -0.37
C VAL A 176 -4.04 29.37 -0.06
N MET A 177 -4.09 30.12 1.05
CA MET A 177 -5.28 30.91 1.42
C MET A 177 -5.63 31.99 0.38
N ARG A 178 -4.64 32.57 -0.30
CA ARG A 178 -4.88 33.56 -1.37
C ARG A 178 -5.39 32.93 -2.66
N ASN A 179 -4.86 31.77 -3.04
CA ASN A 179 -4.99 31.25 -4.40
C ASN A 179 -5.95 30.05 -4.53
N CYS A 180 -6.10 29.25 -3.47
CA CYS A 180 -6.95 28.06 -3.45
C CYS A 180 -7.42 27.73 -2.02
N PRO A 181 -8.15 28.64 -1.34
CA PRO A 181 -8.58 28.47 0.06
C PRO A 181 -9.51 27.28 0.30
N GLU A 182 -10.08 26.68 -0.74
CA GLU A 182 -10.89 25.47 -0.67
C GLU A 182 -10.06 24.18 -0.47
N ILE A 183 -8.74 24.26 -0.60
CA ILE A 183 -7.82 23.13 -0.42
C ILE A 183 -7.15 23.29 0.95
N PRO A 184 -7.31 22.32 1.88
CA PRO A 184 -6.67 22.37 3.19
C PRO A 184 -5.14 22.49 3.10
N TYR A 185 -4.54 23.08 4.13
CA TYR A 185 -3.10 23.20 4.31
C TYR A 185 -2.64 22.49 5.59
N TRP A 186 -1.47 21.85 5.52
CA TRP A 186 -0.78 21.18 6.63
C TRP A 186 0.67 21.60 6.70
N ASN A 187 1.21 21.88 7.89
CA ASN A 187 2.49 22.56 7.99
C ASN A 187 3.70 21.68 7.62
N SER A 188 3.61 20.36 7.79
CA SER A 188 4.65 19.38 7.49
C SER A 188 4.07 17.97 7.53
N SER A 189 4.70 17.00 6.87
CA SER A 189 4.43 15.57 7.03
C SER A 189 5.67 14.92 7.65
N PRO A 190 5.66 14.45 8.91
CA PRO A 190 4.54 14.46 9.85
C PRO A 190 4.44 15.78 10.64
N TYR A 191 3.24 16.11 11.08
CA TYR A 191 2.99 17.25 11.96
C TYR A 191 1.82 17.01 12.91
N GLY A 192 1.74 17.77 14.00
CA GLY A 192 0.64 17.75 14.95
C GLY A 192 1.10 17.60 16.40
N GLY A 193 0.22 17.93 17.35
CA GLY A 193 0.46 17.70 18.77
C GLY A 193 1.70 18.39 19.34
N ALA A 194 2.24 17.82 20.42
CA ALA A 194 3.46 18.29 21.08
C ALA A 194 4.74 17.68 20.46
N ASP A 195 4.62 16.46 19.92
CA ASP A 195 5.63 15.80 19.10
C ASP A 195 5.08 15.74 17.67
N PRO A 196 5.73 16.37 16.67
CA PRO A 196 5.27 16.36 15.28
C PRO A 196 5.03 14.95 14.70
N ASN A 197 5.70 13.92 15.22
CA ASN A 197 5.50 12.53 14.79
C ASN A 197 4.72 11.68 15.83
N GLY A 198 4.06 12.33 16.80
CA GLY A 198 3.25 11.71 17.84
C GLY A 198 1.95 11.08 17.30
N PRO A 199 1.36 10.09 17.99
CA PRO A 199 0.13 9.42 17.53
C PRO A 199 -1.18 10.15 17.88
N GLU A 200 -1.14 11.19 18.71
CA GLU A 200 -2.34 11.79 19.30
C GLU A 200 -3.09 12.73 18.35
N ILE A 201 -2.35 13.49 17.53
CA ILE A 201 -2.87 14.53 16.64
C ILE A 201 -2.04 14.51 15.35
N GLY A 202 -2.72 14.49 14.21
CA GLY A 202 -2.04 14.62 12.92
C GLY A 202 -1.71 13.29 12.26
N ASP A 203 -0.75 13.35 11.36
CA ASP A 203 -0.20 12.20 10.64
C ASP A 203 1.13 11.75 11.25
N ARG A 204 1.55 10.52 10.91
CA ARG A 204 2.76 9.89 11.45
C ARG A 204 3.55 9.17 10.36
N HIS A 205 4.86 9.32 10.43
CA HIS A 205 5.84 8.50 9.72
C HIS A 205 6.26 7.33 10.64
N HIS A 206 5.71 6.14 10.38
CA HIS A 206 5.76 4.96 11.24
C HIS A 206 7.04 4.12 11.08
N TRP A 207 8.18 4.79 10.97
CA TRP A 207 9.47 4.17 10.64
C TRP A 207 10.09 3.41 11.82
N HIS A 208 10.28 4.08 12.95
CA HIS A 208 10.99 3.51 14.10
C HIS A 208 10.17 2.55 14.93
N ASP A 209 8.85 2.46 14.71
CA ASP A 209 8.01 1.41 15.29
C ASP A 209 8.28 0.05 14.61
N CYS A 210 8.57 0.07 13.31
CA CYS A 210 8.77 -1.13 12.48
C CYS A 210 10.09 -1.10 11.69
N MET A 211 10.07 -0.80 10.39
CA MET A 211 11.17 -1.10 9.45
C MET A 211 12.53 -0.47 9.82
N MET A 212 12.53 0.67 10.50
CA MET A 212 13.75 1.35 10.97
C MET A 212 13.99 1.16 12.48
N ASN A 213 13.30 0.23 13.13
CA ASN A 213 13.50 -0.10 14.54
C ASN A 213 14.87 -0.80 14.72
N PRO A 214 15.65 -0.51 15.78
CA PRO A 214 16.89 -1.25 16.06
C PRO A 214 16.67 -2.73 16.39
N ASP A 215 15.50 -3.11 16.90
CA ASP A 215 15.10 -4.51 17.10
C ASP A 215 14.59 -5.12 15.78
N LEU A 216 15.37 -6.05 15.24
CA LEU A 216 15.07 -6.74 13.99
C LEU A 216 13.73 -7.48 14.04
N MET A 217 13.31 -7.98 15.22
CA MET A 217 12.01 -8.64 15.35
C MET A 217 10.86 -7.66 15.05
N LYS A 218 11.00 -6.39 15.45
CA LYS A 218 9.98 -5.38 15.17
C LYS A 218 9.87 -5.02 13.70
N ARG A 219 10.93 -5.27 12.92
CA ARG A 219 10.90 -5.08 11.46
C ARG A 219 10.16 -6.19 10.75
N ILE A 220 10.29 -7.43 11.22
CA ILE A 220 9.86 -8.64 10.47
C ILE A 220 8.57 -9.27 11.00
N VAL A 221 8.10 -8.90 12.19
CA VAL A 221 6.85 -9.40 12.77
C VAL A 221 5.69 -8.46 12.38
N PRO A 222 4.76 -8.88 11.52
CA PRO A 222 3.71 -8.01 11.01
C PRO A 222 2.73 -7.54 12.09
N GLU A 223 2.53 -8.33 13.15
CA GLU A 223 1.65 -8.02 14.29
C GLU A 223 2.08 -6.75 15.05
N GLU A 224 3.31 -6.25 14.87
CA GLU A 224 3.70 -4.95 15.42
C GLU A 224 2.85 -3.80 14.89
N TYR A 225 2.36 -3.89 13.64
CA TYR A 225 1.48 -2.87 13.07
C TYR A 225 0.09 -2.84 13.73
N ASP A 226 -0.35 -3.90 14.43
CA ASP A 226 -1.62 -3.87 15.17
C ASP A 226 -1.57 -2.92 16.37
N LYS A 227 -0.37 -2.53 16.83
CA LYS A 227 -0.17 -1.61 17.97
C LYS A 227 -0.33 -0.15 17.61
N VAL A 228 -0.60 0.17 16.34
CA VAL A 228 -0.76 1.54 15.85
C VAL A 228 -1.91 2.27 16.54
N THR A 229 -1.62 3.45 17.07
CA THR A 229 -2.60 4.36 17.70
C THR A 229 -2.73 5.70 16.95
N ALA A 230 -1.89 5.91 15.94
CA ALA A 230 -1.87 7.10 15.11
C ALA A 230 -3.17 7.28 14.32
N LYS A 231 -3.46 8.54 13.98
CA LYS A 231 -4.72 8.94 13.33
C LYS A 231 -4.63 8.84 11.82
N PHE A 232 -3.43 8.92 11.27
CA PHE A 232 -3.13 8.72 9.86
C PHE A 232 -1.67 8.31 9.72
N ILE A 233 -1.38 7.28 8.94
CA ILE A 233 -0.01 6.90 8.58
C ILE A 233 0.29 7.45 7.19
N SER A 234 1.14 8.48 7.11
CA SER A 234 1.55 9.16 5.88
C SER A 234 2.83 8.58 5.30
N GLU A 235 3.65 7.88 6.10
CA GLU A 235 4.77 7.07 5.61
C GLU A 235 5.01 5.84 6.50
N TYR A 236 5.40 4.75 5.86
CA TYR A 236 6.00 3.55 6.44
C TYR A 236 6.42 2.62 5.27
N GLY A 237 7.25 1.62 5.49
CA GLY A 237 7.71 0.79 4.36
C GLY A 237 8.22 -0.59 4.75
N TYR A 238 8.43 -1.44 3.75
CA TYR A 238 9.22 -2.65 3.88
C TYR A 238 9.99 -2.91 2.57
N ILE A 239 11.26 -3.29 2.69
CA ILE A 239 12.15 -3.47 1.53
C ILE A 239 11.92 -4.83 0.88
N GLY A 240 11.91 -4.86 -0.45
CA GLY A 240 11.79 -6.09 -1.24
C GLY A 240 12.39 -5.93 -2.64
N PRO A 241 12.92 -7.02 -3.21
CA PRO A 241 13.55 -6.97 -4.51
C PRO A 241 12.54 -6.89 -5.65
N SER A 242 12.99 -6.36 -6.78
CA SER A 242 12.25 -6.38 -8.03
C SER A 242 12.15 -7.81 -8.59
N LYS A 243 11.24 -8.03 -9.56
CA LYS A 243 11.14 -9.30 -10.28
C LYS A 243 12.43 -9.58 -11.05
N ARG A 244 12.76 -10.86 -11.27
CA ARG A 244 14.00 -11.29 -11.94
C ARG A 244 14.26 -10.54 -13.25
N SER A 245 13.23 -10.41 -14.10
CA SER A 245 13.34 -9.71 -15.38
C SER A 245 13.76 -8.24 -15.27
N SER A 246 13.46 -7.58 -14.16
CA SER A 246 13.92 -6.22 -13.85
C SER A 246 15.31 -6.22 -13.26
N VAL A 247 15.63 -7.17 -12.37
CA VAL A 247 16.98 -7.37 -11.81
C VAL A 247 17.99 -7.54 -12.92
N GLU A 248 17.73 -8.42 -13.89
CA GLU A 248 18.61 -8.68 -15.04
C GLU A 248 18.89 -7.40 -15.85
N LYS A 249 17.91 -6.49 -15.99
CA LYS A 249 18.08 -5.23 -16.72
C LYS A 249 19.03 -4.27 -16.01
N TYR A 250 18.83 -3.99 -14.73
CA TYR A 250 19.69 -3.04 -14.01
C TYR A 250 21.03 -3.65 -13.58
N PHE A 251 21.17 -4.98 -13.59
CA PHE A 251 22.47 -5.66 -13.48
C PHE A 251 23.31 -5.55 -14.76
N GLY A 252 22.72 -5.19 -15.90
CA GLY A 252 23.46 -4.92 -17.14
C GLY A 252 24.30 -6.11 -17.65
N GLY A 253 23.85 -7.34 -17.39
CA GLY A 253 24.54 -8.57 -17.77
C GLY A 253 25.52 -9.13 -16.73
N ALA A 254 25.71 -8.47 -15.59
CA ALA A 254 26.41 -9.05 -14.45
C ALA A 254 25.62 -10.24 -13.86
N PRO A 255 26.29 -11.25 -13.26
CA PRO A 255 25.61 -12.33 -12.56
C PRO A 255 24.81 -11.79 -11.37
N ILE A 256 23.63 -12.35 -11.13
CA ILE A 256 22.78 -11.98 -9.99
C ILE A 256 23.27 -12.72 -8.75
N GLU A 257 24.17 -12.07 -8.02
CA GLU A 257 24.67 -12.51 -6.72
C GLU A 257 24.00 -11.69 -5.63
N VAL A 258 23.09 -12.31 -4.86
CA VAL A 258 22.48 -11.68 -3.68
C VAL A 258 23.60 -11.29 -2.71
N ASP A 259 23.54 -10.07 -2.19
CA ASP A 259 24.59 -9.47 -1.35
C ASP A 259 25.96 -9.27 -2.05
N GLY A 260 26.04 -9.52 -3.36
CA GLY A 260 27.18 -9.14 -4.20
C GLY A 260 27.31 -7.63 -4.38
N SER A 261 28.42 -7.17 -4.97
CA SER A 261 28.71 -5.73 -5.11
C SER A 261 27.64 -4.96 -5.89
N VAL A 262 27.15 -5.53 -7.00
CA VAL A 262 26.09 -4.92 -7.83
C VAL A 262 24.75 -4.93 -7.09
N TRP A 263 24.45 -6.00 -6.34
CA TRP A 263 23.25 -6.07 -5.51
C TRP A 263 23.26 -4.99 -4.43
N ARG A 264 24.35 -4.89 -3.65
CA ARG A 264 24.50 -3.87 -2.60
C ARG A 264 24.43 -2.45 -3.14
N HIS A 265 24.95 -2.21 -4.34
CA HIS A 265 24.88 -0.90 -4.98
C HIS A 265 23.42 -0.45 -5.25
N HIS A 266 22.55 -1.40 -5.60
CA HIS A 266 21.13 -1.16 -5.86
C HIS A 266 20.24 -1.47 -4.65
N THR A 267 20.81 -1.78 -3.48
CA THR A 267 20.04 -2.10 -2.28
C THR A 267 19.91 -0.86 -1.41
N ASN A 268 18.69 -0.59 -1.00
CA ASN A 268 18.40 0.51 -0.12
C ASN A 268 19.16 0.41 1.21
N THR A 269 19.75 1.52 1.67
CA THR A 269 20.57 1.57 2.90
C THR A 269 19.84 1.09 4.15
N PHE A 270 18.51 1.19 4.20
CA PHE A 270 17.71 0.74 5.35
C PHE A 270 17.39 -0.76 5.34
N GLU A 271 17.84 -1.53 4.34
CA GLU A 271 17.61 -2.98 4.28
C GLU A 271 18.18 -3.67 5.51
N ALA A 272 19.46 -3.44 5.83
CA ALA A 272 20.12 -3.85 7.08
C ALA A 272 19.74 -5.28 7.54
N ASP A 273 19.88 -6.26 6.65
CA ASP A 273 19.61 -7.69 6.83
C ASP A 273 18.13 -8.06 7.08
N THR A 274 17.22 -7.09 6.95
CA THR A 274 15.81 -7.24 7.29
C THR A 274 15.10 -8.28 6.40
N VAL A 275 15.41 -8.31 5.10
CA VAL A 275 14.73 -9.21 4.16
C VAL A 275 15.15 -10.65 4.43
N ALA A 276 16.45 -10.91 4.59
CA ALA A 276 16.96 -12.24 4.91
C ALA A 276 16.41 -12.72 6.28
N ALA A 277 16.30 -11.84 7.26
CA ALA A 277 15.67 -12.14 8.54
C ALA A 277 14.18 -12.47 8.41
N GLY A 278 13.45 -11.72 7.57
CA GLY A 278 12.04 -11.98 7.26
C GLY A 278 11.84 -13.35 6.61
N ILE A 279 12.65 -13.70 5.62
CA ILE A 279 12.62 -15.03 4.97
C ILE A 279 12.84 -16.12 6.02
N ARG A 280 13.85 -15.94 6.88
CA ARG A 280 14.18 -16.87 7.95
C ARG A 280 13.02 -17.04 8.93
N TYR A 281 12.39 -15.96 9.35
CA TYR A 281 11.31 -16.03 10.33
C TYR A 281 10.04 -16.65 9.74
N HIS A 282 9.67 -16.27 8.51
CA HIS A 282 8.38 -16.63 7.92
C HIS A 282 8.39 -17.91 7.10
N TYR A 283 9.50 -18.26 6.45
CA TYR A 283 9.52 -19.30 5.41
C TYR A 283 10.60 -20.37 5.63
N THR A 284 11.87 -20.06 5.38
CA THR A 284 12.95 -21.05 5.32
C THR A 284 14.32 -20.40 5.52
N ASP A 285 15.39 -21.19 5.48
CA ASP A 285 16.76 -20.71 5.62
C ASP A 285 17.24 -19.96 4.35
N PRO A 286 17.45 -18.63 4.38
CA PRO A 286 17.80 -17.86 3.19
C PRO A 286 19.15 -18.24 2.59
N ASP A 287 20.08 -18.77 3.39
CA ASP A 287 21.45 -19.08 2.96
C ASP A 287 21.53 -20.33 2.05
N LYS A 288 20.41 -21.05 1.92
CA LYS A 288 20.27 -22.26 1.09
C LYS A 288 19.45 -22.02 -0.18
N LEU A 289 19.00 -20.80 -0.39
CA LEU A 289 18.16 -20.45 -1.52
C LEU A 289 19.00 -20.18 -2.75
N ASP A 290 18.52 -20.65 -3.90
CA ASP A 290 18.96 -20.08 -5.17
C ASP A 290 18.36 -18.68 -5.38
N THR A 291 18.79 -17.99 -6.43
CA THR A 291 18.34 -16.64 -6.74
C THR A 291 16.82 -16.54 -6.93
N ASP A 292 16.20 -17.50 -7.62
CA ASP A 292 14.75 -17.45 -7.91
C ASP A 292 13.94 -17.64 -6.64
N GLN A 293 14.35 -18.58 -5.79
CA GLN A 293 13.76 -18.81 -4.50
C GLN A 293 13.94 -17.60 -3.57
N TYR A 294 15.12 -16.98 -3.55
CA TYR A 294 15.37 -15.77 -2.75
C TYR A 294 14.44 -14.64 -3.19
N LEU A 295 14.34 -14.36 -4.50
CA LEU A 295 13.46 -13.32 -5.04
C LEU A 295 11.98 -13.60 -4.70
N LEU A 296 11.55 -14.86 -4.81
CA LEU A 296 10.19 -15.28 -4.44
C LEU A 296 9.92 -15.01 -2.95
N TYR A 297 10.71 -15.58 -2.05
CA TYR A 297 10.47 -15.45 -0.61
C TYR A 297 10.63 -14.01 -0.12
N ALA A 298 11.60 -13.26 -0.64
CA ALA A 298 11.79 -11.85 -0.32
C ALA A 298 10.58 -11.00 -0.75
N GLY A 299 10.07 -11.21 -1.97
CA GLY A 299 8.88 -10.50 -2.45
C GLY A 299 7.61 -10.90 -1.69
N LEU A 300 7.50 -12.15 -1.25
CA LEU A 300 6.41 -12.61 -0.37
C LEU A 300 6.49 -11.99 1.03
N CYS A 301 7.70 -11.80 1.59
CA CYS A 301 7.88 -11.05 2.84
C CYS A 301 7.42 -9.60 2.70
N GLN A 302 7.84 -8.90 1.64
CA GLN A 302 7.37 -7.54 1.38
C GLN A 302 5.85 -7.47 1.22
N GLY A 303 5.26 -8.41 0.45
CA GLY A 303 3.82 -8.51 0.28
C GLY A 303 3.08 -8.75 1.60
N LEU A 304 3.59 -9.66 2.44
CA LEU A 304 3.05 -9.91 3.78
C LEU A 304 3.04 -8.65 4.65
N MET A 305 4.17 -7.95 4.73
CA MET A 305 4.29 -6.76 5.59
C MET A 305 3.39 -5.62 5.10
N TYR A 306 3.30 -5.37 3.79
CA TYR A 306 2.39 -4.35 3.26
C TYR A 306 0.91 -4.72 3.41
N ALA A 307 0.52 -5.96 3.11
CA ALA A 307 -0.87 -6.35 3.29
C ALA A 307 -1.30 -6.26 4.76
N TYR A 308 -0.46 -6.78 5.66
CA TYR A 308 -0.79 -6.81 7.08
C TYR A 308 -0.87 -5.40 7.68
N SER A 309 0.11 -4.54 7.42
CA SER A 309 0.12 -3.15 7.89
C SER A 309 -1.10 -2.34 7.41
N LEU A 310 -1.41 -2.39 6.10
CA LEU A 310 -2.59 -1.69 5.55
C LEU A 310 -3.88 -2.20 6.17
N GLU A 311 -3.98 -3.52 6.39
CA GLU A 311 -5.13 -4.09 7.11
C GLU A 311 -5.18 -3.63 8.57
N SER A 312 -4.04 -3.57 9.27
CA SER A 312 -3.99 -3.07 10.66
C SER A 312 -4.45 -1.62 10.75
N PHE A 313 -4.01 -0.76 9.82
CA PHE A 313 -4.47 0.64 9.77
C PHE A 313 -5.97 0.73 9.48
N ARG A 314 -6.49 -0.07 8.54
CA ARG A 314 -7.93 -0.12 8.24
C ARG A 314 -8.75 -0.73 9.39
N TYR A 315 -8.16 -1.62 10.17
CA TYR A 315 -8.78 -2.27 11.32
C TYR A 315 -8.96 -1.30 12.50
N GLN A 316 -8.01 -0.39 12.71
CA GLN A 316 -8.10 0.60 13.79
C GLN A 316 -9.18 1.65 13.53
N GLU A 317 -10.09 1.83 14.49
CA GLU A 317 -11.25 2.72 14.37
C GLU A 317 -10.84 4.18 14.06
N ASN A 318 -9.78 4.66 14.72
CA ASN A 318 -9.36 6.06 14.65
C ASN A 318 -8.22 6.33 13.66
N CYS A 319 -7.69 5.31 12.99
CA CYS A 319 -6.75 5.50 11.89
C CYS A 319 -7.53 5.64 10.58
N TRP A 320 -7.29 6.74 9.84
CA TRP A 320 -8.03 7.10 8.62
C TRP A 320 -7.14 7.19 7.38
N GLY A 321 -5.91 6.71 7.44
CA GLY A 321 -5.09 6.57 6.24
C GLY A 321 -3.87 5.69 6.42
N GLY A 322 -3.47 5.08 5.31
CA GLY A 322 -2.21 4.35 5.18
C GLY A 322 -1.63 4.62 3.79
N LEU A 323 -0.59 5.46 3.78
CA LEU A 323 0.24 5.74 2.62
C LEU A 323 1.61 5.12 2.89
N PHE A 324 1.99 4.12 2.08
CA PHE A 324 3.31 3.51 2.22
C PHE A 324 4.36 4.22 1.37
N TRP A 325 5.56 4.31 1.92
CA TRP A 325 6.77 4.71 1.25
C TRP A 325 7.39 3.49 0.59
N MET A 326 7.50 3.43 -0.75
CA MET A 326 6.90 4.35 -1.72
C MET A 326 6.24 3.56 -2.84
N TYR A 327 5.39 4.20 -3.64
CA TYR A 327 4.60 3.55 -4.69
C TYR A 327 5.44 3.14 -5.90
N ASN A 328 6.21 4.09 -6.44
CA ASN A 328 7.00 3.97 -7.67
C ASN A 328 8.46 4.41 -7.45
N ASP A 329 9.31 4.26 -8.48
CA ASP A 329 10.75 4.54 -8.39
C ASP A 329 11.32 5.34 -9.55
N CYS A 330 12.52 5.90 -9.34
CA CYS A 330 13.29 6.64 -10.33
C CYS A 330 14.37 5.79 -11.04
N TRP A 331 14.66 4.60 -10.53
CA TRP A 331 15.70 3.68 -11.05
C TRP A 331 15.49 2.23 -10.58
N GLY A 332 16.32 1.29 -11.06
CA GLY A 332 16.21 -0.11 -10.66
C GLY A 332 16.81 -0.38 -9.29
N GLU A 333 16.01 -0.77 -8.30
CA GLU A 333 16.48 -1.04 -6.94
C GLU A 333 15.88 -2.31 -6.30
N THR A 334 16.51 -2.70 -5.20
CA THR A 334 15.93 -3.47 -4.09
C THR A 334 15.55 -2.49 -2.99
N GLY A 335 14.26 -2.19 -2.90
CA GLY A 335 13.75 -1.19 -1.96
C GLY A 335 12.23 -1.26 -1.83
N TRP A 336 11.56 -0.14 -1.67
CA TRP A 336 10.22 -0.14 -1.09
C TRP A 336 9.06 -0.33 -2.07
N THR A 337 9.32 -0.08 -3.34
CA THR A 337 8.29 0.06 -4.38
C THR A 337 7.50 -1.21 -4.62
N ILE A 338 6.23 -1.08 -5.00
CA ILE A 338 5.39 -2.21 -5.45
C ILE A 338 5.30 -2.30 -6.98
N ILE A 339 5.64 -1.23 -7.68
CA ILE A 339 5.86 -1.21 -9.13
C ILE A 339 7.27 -0.68 -9.37
N ASP A 340 8.10 -1.48 -10.02
CA ASP A 340 9.49 -1.09 -10.25
C ASP A 340 9.64 -0.08 -11.39
N TYR A 341 10.86 0.43 -11.56
CA TYR A 341 11.22 1.37 -12.61
C TYR A 341 10.88 0.90 -14.03
N TYR A 342 10.76 -0.40 -14.30
CA TYR A 342 10.38 -0.91 -15.62
C TYR A 342 8.87 -1.09 -15.79
N LEU A 343 8.07 -0.56 -14.85
CA LEU A 343 6.61 -0.67 -14.79
C LEU A 343 6.14 -2.12 -14.58
N THR A 344 6.97 -2.95 -13.96
CA THR A 344 6.64 -4.34 -13.62
C THR A 344 6.02 -4.38 -12.23
N ARG A 345 4.89 -5.09 -12.09
CA ARG A 345 4.29 -5.37 -10.78
C ARG A 345 5.22 -6.28 -9.96
N LYS A 346 5.65 -5.83 -8.78
CA LYS A 346 6.31 -6.71 -7.81
C LYS A 346 5.30 -7.67 -7.17
N ILE A 347 5.78 -8.70 -6.49
CA ILE A 347 4.93 -9.64 -5.74
C ILE A 347 4.01 -8.88 -4.76
N SER A 348 4.57 -7.89 -4.08
CA SER A 348 3.87 -7.02 -3.12
C SER A 348 2.70 -6.22 -3.72
N TYR A 349 2.68 -5.95 -5.03
CA TYR A 349 1.56 -5.26 -5.68
C TYR A 349 0.23 -5.98 -5.46
N TYR A 350 0.22 -7.31 -5.63
CA TYR A 350 -0.98 -8.12 -5.52
C TYR A 350 -1.48 -8.21 -4.07
N TYR A 351 -0.56 -8.22 -3.11
CA TYR A 351 -0.87 -8.14 -1.68
C TYR A 351 -1.52 -6.80 -1.32
N VAL A 352 -0.94 -5.69 -1.76
CA VAL A 352 -1.50 -4.35 -1.57
C VAL A 352 -2.89 -4.23 -2.20
N LYS A 353 -3.05 -4.70 -3.45
CA LYS A 353 -4.35 -4.69 -4.15
C LYS A 353 -5.45 -5.39 -3.34
N ARG A 354 -5.16 -6.56 -2.77
CA ARG A 354 -6.10 -7.28 -1.90
C ARG A 354 -6.31 -6.59 -0.54
N ALA A 355 -5.26 -5.97 0.01
CA ALA A 355 -5.33 -5.21 1.25
C ALA A 355 -6.27 -4.01 1.14
N LEU A 356 -6.27 -3.34 -0.02
CA LEU A 356 -6.99 -2.10 -0.30
C LEU A 356 -8.34 -2.29 -1.02
N ALA A 357 -8.79 -3.53 -1.19
CA ALA A 357 -10.08 -3.84 -1.82
C ALA A 357 -11.23 -2.99 -1.20
N PRO A 358 -12.15 -2.44 -2.02
CA PRO A 358 -13.20 -1.53 -1.55
C PRO A 358 -14.16 -2.16 -0.53
N ALA A 359 -14.44 -3.46 -0.68
CA ALA A 359 -15.18 -4.24 0.30
C ALA A 359 -14.36 -5.47 0.69
N LYS A 360 -14.16 -5.70 2.00
CA LYS A 360 -13.40 -6.84 2.51
C LYS A 360 -13.71 -7.17 3.96
N LEU A 361 -13.24 -8.34 4.39
CA LEU A 361 -13.16 -8.74 5.80
C LEU A 361 -11.70 -8.73 6.23
N ILE A 362 -11.43 -8.29 7.46
CA ILE A 362 -10.11 -8.33 8.11
C ILE A 362 -10.26 -9.14 9.39
N LEU A 363 -9.42 -10.17 9.56
CA LEU A 363 -9.38 -11.00 10.77
C LEU A 363 -8.19 -10.63 11.64
N ARG A 364 -8.40 -10.54 12.95
CA ARG A 364 -7.36 -10.36 13.97
C ARG A 364 -7.63 -11.23 15.18
N ALA A 365 -6.57 -11.74 15.80
CA ALA A 365 -6.64 -12.31 17.14
C ALA A 365 -6.68 -11.17 18.17
N CYS A 366 -7.68 -11.16 19.04
CA CYS A 366 -7.85 -10.15 20.08
C CYS A 366 -8.37 -10.82 21.36
N ASP A 367 -7.64 -10.69 22.47
CA ASP A 367 -8.06 -11.17 23.80
C ASP A 367 -8.52 -12.64 23.83
N GLY A 368 -7.79 -13.53 23.14
CA GLY A 368 -8.11 -14.95 23.05
C GLY A 368 -9.26 -15.30 22.10
N LYS A 369 -9.79 -14.32 21.37
CA LYS A 369 -10.82 -14.51 20.34
C LYS A 369 -10.32 -14.11 18.96
N VAL A 370 -11.08 -14.46 17.94
CA VAL A 370 -10.94 -13.91 16.59
C VAL A 370 -12.03 -12.88 16.37
N ARG A 371 -11.63 -11.67 15.96
CA ARG A 371 -12.55 -10.62 15.54
C ARG A 371 -12.43 -10.38 14.04
N ALA A 372 -13.58 -10.29 13.39
CA ALA A 372 -13.71 -9.87 12.01
C ALA A 372 -14.23 -8.43 11.94
N VAL A 373 -13.48 -7.56 11.28
CA VAL A 373 -13.94 -6.23 10.89
C VAL A 373 -14.34 -6.26 9.43
N GLY A 374 -15.57 -5.83 9.15
CA GLY A 374 -16.09 -5.63 7.81
C GLY A 374 -15.79 -4.22 7.32
N ILE A 375 -15.25 -4.13 6.12
CA ILE A 375 -14.92 -2.88 5.45
C ILE A 375 -15.77 -2.72 4.21
N ASN A 376 -16.38 -1.55 4.06
CA ASN A 376 -17.07 -1.13 2.84
C ASN A 376 -16.83 0.36 2.60
N ASP A 377 -15.97 0.66 1.63
CA ASP A 377 -15.66 2.02 1.21
C ASP A 377 -16.71 2.59 0.23
N GLY A 378 -17.69 1.76 -0.18
CA GLY A 378 -18.70 2.12 -1.18
C GLY A 378 -19.98 2.72 -0.59
N PRO A 379 -20.79 3.38 -1.44
CA PRO A 379 -22.05 4.02 -1.02
C PRO A 379 -23.23 3.06 -0.87
N LEU A 380 -23.08 1.80 -1.30
CA LEU A 380 -24.14 0.79 -1.25
C LEU A 380 -23.81 -0.28 -0.21
N PRO A 381 -24.82 -0.81 0.52
CA PRO A 381 -24.60 -1.90 1.44
C PRO A 381 -24.24 -3.18 0.68
N VAL A 382 -23.41 -4.03 1.29
CA VAL A 382 -23.01 -5.34 0.75
C VAL A 382 -23.45 -6.42 1.72
N ALA A 383 -24.34 -7.32 1.29
CA ALA A 383 -24.87 -8.39 2.13
C ALA A 383 -24.58 -9.77 1.53
N PHE A 384 -24.15 -10.72 2.35
CA PHE A 384 -23.78 -12.06 1.91
C PHE A 384 -23.86 -13.08 3.04
N THR A 385 -24.05 -14.34 2.65
CA THR A 385 -23.79 -15.49 3.52
C THR A 385 -22.28 -15.77 3.54
N ALA A 386 -21.74 -16.11 4.70
CA ALA A 386 -20.37 -16.57 4.85
C ALA A 386 -20.28 -17.85 5.68
N GLU A 387 -19.34 -18.72 5.30
CA GLU A 387 -18.83 -19.79 6.14
C GLU A 387 -17.70 -19.24 7.03
N TYR A 388 -17.65 -19.63 8.30
CA TYR A 388 -16.54 -19.28 9.18
C TYR A 388 -16.20 -20.42 10.14
N GLY A 389 -14.96 -20.42 10.63
CA GLY A 389 -14.50 -21.39 11.62
C GLY A 389 -13.04 -21.77 11.37
N PHE A 390 -12.77 -23.07 11.51
CA PHE A 390 -11.44 -23.65 11.35
C PHE A 390 -11.36 -24.56 10.12
N ALA A 391 -10.26 -24.45 9.38
CA ALA A 391 -9.86 -25.41 8.36
C ALA A 391 -8.41 -25.83 8.61
N GLY A 392 -8.15 -27.13 8.64
CA GLY A 392 -6.78 -27.61 8.57
C GLY A 392 -6.28 -27.66 7.12
N PHE A 393 -4.96 -27.75 6.94
CA PHE A 393 -4.36 -27.60 5.61
C PHE A 393 -4.71 -28.75 4.65
N GLY A 394 -5.13 -29.91 5.17
CA GLY A 394 -5.54 -31.08 4.38
C GLY A 394 -7.01 -31.10 3.95
N GLY A 395 -7.81 -30.14 4.42
CA GLY A 395 -9.21 -29.98 4.04
C GLY A 395 -10.25 -30.39 5.06
N GLU A 396 -9.84 -30.85 6.24
CA GLU A 396 -10.71 -30.94 7.41
C GLU A 396 -11.27 -29.55 7.76
N ARG A 397 -12.59 -29.45 7.90
CA ARG A 397 -13.29 -28.19 8.21
C ARG A 397 -14.23 -28.39 9.38
N ARG A 398 -14.25 -27.43 10.29
CA ARG A 398 -15.23 -27.31 11.38
C ARG A 398 -15.75 -25.89 11.35
N THR A 399 -17.01 -25.73 10.91
CA THR A 399 -17.52 -24.42 10.45
C THR A 399 -18.95 -24.16 10.89
N ARG A 400 -19.34 -22.89 10.82
CA ARG A 400 -20.71 -22.39 10.93
C ARG A 400 -21.00 -21.44 9.78
N GLN A 401 -22.28 -21.13 9.59
CA GLN A 401 -22.76 -20.18 8.59
C GLN A 401 -23.28 -18.92 9.29
N ILE A 402 -23.10 -17.77 8.65
CA ILE A 402 -23.57 -16.47 9.14
C ILE A 402 -24.03 -15.58 7.97
N GLN A 403 -24.99 -14.69 8.24
CA GLN A 403 -25.34 -13.58 7.34
C GLN A 403 -24.60 -12.33 7.80
N ILE A 404 -23.84 -11.71 6.90
CA ILE A 404 -23.09 -10.47 7.17
C ILE A 404 -23.63 -9.36 6.27
N ARG A 405 -23.78 -8.16 6.83
CA ARG A 405 -24.09 -6.94 6.09
C ARG A 405 -23.05 -5.87 6.41
N LEU A 406 -22.38 -5.38 5.36
CA LEU A 406 -21.45 -4.27 5.42
C LEU A 406 -22.20 -2.99 5.06
N GLU A 407 -22.33 -2.07 6.02
CA GLU A 407 -23.00 -0.79 5.77
C GLU A 407 -22.14 0.12 4.89
N PRO A 408 -22.74 1.07 4.13
CA PRO A 408 -21.98 2.04 3.35
C PRO A 408 -20.96 2.80 4.19
N PHE A 409 -19.79 3.07 3.61
CA PHE A 409 -18.71 3.86 4.22
C PHE A 409 -18.38 3.44 5.67
N SER A 410 -18.25 2.14 5.91
CA SER A 410 -18.11 1.58 7.26
C SER A 410 -16.86 0.70 7.43
N ARG A 411 -16.31 0.75 8.63
CA ARG A 411 -15.23 -0.12 9.14
C ARG A 411 -15.63 -0.54 10.54
N ARG A 412 -16.32 -1.68 10.67
CA ARG A 412 -16.94 -2.08 11.95
C ARG A 412 -16.77 -3.58 12.21
N PRO A 413 -16.70 -4.01 13.49
CA PRO A 413 -16.79 -5.42 13.84
C PRO A 413 -18.09 -6.03 13.30
N VAL A 414 -18.01 -7.19 12.66
CA VAL A 414 -19.16 -7.93 12.11
C VAL A 414 -19.31 -9.32 12.70
N LEU A 415 -18.23 -9.87 13.26
CA LEU A 415 -18.23 -11.18 13.92
C LEU A 415 -17.10 -11.25 14.95
N GLU A 416 -17.36 -11.93 16.06
CA GLU A 416 -16.35 -12.34 17.03
C GLU A 416 -16.65 -13.78 17.45
N PHE A 417 -15.63 -14.63 17.52
CA PHE A 417 -15.76 -16.04 17.93
C PHE A 417 -14.52 -16.54 18.65
N ALA A 418 -14.69 -17.51 19.55
CA ALA A 418 -13.56 -18.14 20.22
C ALA A 418 -13.00 -19.30 19.35
N PRO A 419 -11.68 -19.37 19.07
CA PRO A 419 -11.08 -20.48 18.33
C PRO A 419 -11.47 -21.86 18.87
N GLU A 420 -11.60 -21.98 20.19
CA GLU A 420 -11.92 -23.21 20.92
C GLU A 420 -13.31 -23.77 20.60
N GLU A 421 -14.22 -22.93 20.06
CA GLU A 421 -15.52 -23.39 19.56
C GLU A 421 -15.39 -24.31 18.34
N PHE A 422 -14.29 -24.17 17.59
CA PHE A 422 -14.05 -24.89 16.36
C PHE A 422 -12.90 -25.87 16.49
N GLU A 423 -11.86 -25.56 17.24
CA GLU A 423 -10.77 -26.48 17.52
C GLU A 423 -10.43 -26.36 19.02
N PRO A 424 -10.91 -27.29 19.87
CA PRO A 424 -10.67 -27.24 21.32
C PRO A 424 -9.19 -27.19 21.70
N ASP A 425 -8.33 -27.73 20.83
CA ASP A 425 -6.87 -27.70 20.96
C ASP A 425 -6.23 -26.61 20.08
N ALA A 426 -6.97 -25.57 19.69
CA ALA A 426 -6.45 -24.44 18.91
C ALA A 426 -5.28 -23.81 19.67
N GLY A 427 -4.09 -23.87 19.07
CA GLY A 427 -2.85 -23.41 19.70
C GLY A 427 -2.16 -24.41 20.63
N LYS A 428 -2.69 -25.64 20.79
CA LYS A 428 -2.07 -26.72 21.57
C LYS A 428 -1.67 -27.95 20.75
N ASP A 429 -2.42 -28.39 19.73
CA ASP A 429 -2.10 -29.65 19.02
C ASP A 429 -2.26 -29.69 17.48
N GLY A 430 -2.38 -28.54 16.77
CA GLY A 430 -2.27 -28.55 15.31
C GLY A 430 -2.29 -27.17 14.61
N PRO A 431 -1.38 -26.88 13.66
CA PRO A 431 -1.41 -25.65 12.88
C PRO A 431 -2.52 -25.70 11.82
N GLY A 432 -3.21 -24.57 11.59
CA GLY A 432 -4.29 -24.48 10.62
C GLY A 432 -4.72 -23.06 10.32
N LEU A 433 -5.97 -22.91 9.85
CA LEU A 433 -6.54 -21.68 9.33
C LEU A 433 -7.83 -21.35 10.07
N LEU A 434 -7.85 -20.19 10.73
CA LEU A 434 -9.09 -19.55 11.16
C LEU A 434 -9.55 -18.64 10.02
N TYR A 435 -10.79 -18.73 9.59
CA TYR A 435 -11.21 -18.04 8.37
C TYR A 435 -12.66 -17.61 8.37
N ILE A 436 -12.96 -16.67 7.48
CA ILE A 436 -14.30 -16.37 6.98
C ILE A 436 -14.26 -16.41 5.46
N GLN A 437 -15.07 -17.26 4.86
CA GLN A 437 -15.23 -17.43 3.42
C GLN A 437 -16.63 -16.95 3.01
N PRO A 438 -16.76 -15.74 2.43
CA PRO A 438 -17.98 -15.31 1.78
C PRO A 438 -18.40 -16.28 0.67
N ALA A 439 -19.71 -16.41 0.43
CA ALA A 439 -20.20 -17.15 -0.73
C ALA A 439 -19.63 -16.56 -2.03
N ALA A 440 -19.25 -17.41 -2.98
CA ALA A 440 -18.58 -16.99 -4.22
C ALA A 440 -19.36 -15.90 -5.01
N ALA A 441 -20.70 -15.95 -4.98
CA ALA A 441 -21.56 -14.97 -5.62
C ALA A 441 -21.43 -13.54 -5.06
N SER A 442 -20.83 -13.36 -3.88
CA SER A 442 -20.56 -12.04 -3.30
C SER A 442 -19.42 -11.30 -3.99
N GLY A 443 -18.48 -12.02 -4.61
CA GLY A 443 -17.25 -11.45 -5.17
C GLY A 443 -16.21 -11.01 -4.13
N LEU A 444 -16.46 -11.20 -2.82
CA LEU A 444 -15.47 -10.90 -1.78
C LEU A 444 -14.48 -12.05 -1.60
N LEU A 445 -13.22 -11.70 -1.32
CA LEU A 445 -12.19 -12.67 -1.00
C LEU A 445 -12.36 -13.22 0.43
N PRO A 446 -11.95 -14.47 0.69
CA PRO A 446 -11.84 -14.99 2.05
C PRO A 446 -10.87 -14.17 2.89
N ALA A 447 -11.17 -14.04 4.18
CA ALA A 447 -10.20 -13.57 5.16
C ALA A 447 -9.65 -14.79 5.91
N ILE A 448 -8.32 -14.87 6.02
CA ILE A 448 -7.60 -16.01 6.57
C ILE A 448 -6.65 -15.51 7.66
N LEU A 449 -6.72 -16.13 8.83
CA LEU A 449 -5.77 -15.97 9.92
C LEU A 449 -5.08 -17.32 10.14
N ARG A 450 -3.79 -17.39 9.81
CA ARG A 450 -2.97 -18.57 10.09
C ARG A 450 -2.63 -18.60 11.57
N THR A 451 -2.66 -19.77 12.19
CA THR A 451 -2.34 -19.93 13.63
C THR A 451 -0.84 -19.84 13.95
N GLY A 452 0.00 -19.51 12.95
CA GLY A 452 1.45 -19.35 13.07
C GLY A 452 2.06 -18.96 11.72
N THR A 453 3.39 -18.81 11.67
CA THR A 453 4.09 -18.53 10.42
C THR A 453 4.03 -19.74 9.48
N TYR A 454 4.30 -19.52 8.18
CA TYR A 454 4.41 -20.62 7.23
C TYR A 454 5.49 -21.62 7.68
N ARG A 455 6.65 -21.13 8.11
CA ARG A 455 7.76 -21.96 8.60
C ARG A 455 7.37 -22.85 9.78
N GLN A 456 6.62 -22.33 10.74
CA GLN A 456 6.13 -23.09 11.89
C GLN A 456 5.13 -24.18 11.47
N SER A 457 4.35 -23.92 10.42
CA SER A 457 3.29 -24.80 9.94
C SER A 457 3.75 -25.79 8.85
N ALA A 458 4.93 -25.60 8.27
CA ALA A 458 5.38 -26.29 7.07
C ALA A 458 5.39 -27.82 7.20
N ALA A 459 5.75 -28.37 8.36
CA ALA A 459 5.78 -29.82 8.58
C ALA A 459 4.39 -30.48 8.60
N ALA A 460 3.35 -29.70 8.92
CA ALA A 460 1.96 -30.17 8.96
C ALA A 460 1.17 -29.79 7.69
N MET A 461 1.75 -28.98 6.81
CA MET A 461 1.12 -28.54 5.58
C MET A 461 1.36 -29.58 4.47
N PRO A 462 0.33 -30.28 3.98
CA PRO A 462 0.50 -31.20 2.88
C PRO A 462 0.82 -30.44 1.59
N PRO A 463 1.42 -31.11 0.58
CA PRO A 463 1.65 -30.48 -0.71
C PRO A 463 0.35 -29.93 -1.31
N ALA A 464 0.40 -28.73 -1.89
CA ALA A 464 -0.71 -28.16 -2.63
C ALA A 464 -1.05 -29.05 -3.83
N LYS A 465 -2.34 -29.20 -4.10
CA LYS A 465 -2.85 -30.00 -5.22
C LYS A 465 -3.68 -29.09 -6.11
N LEU A 466 -2.96 -28.37 -6.98
CA LEU A 466 -3.52 -27.36 -7.87
C LEU A 466 -3.97 -27.98 -9.19
N GLU A 467 -5.14 -27.53 -9.67
CA GLU A 467 -5.67 -27.88 -10.98
C GLU A 467 -6.26 -26.64 -11.65
N ILE A 468 -5.92 -26.41 -12.92
CA ILE A 468 -6.61 -25.41 -13.75
C ILE A 468 -7.86 -26.10 -14.31
N ILE A 469 -8.99 -25.87 -13.65
CA ILE A 469 -10.27 -26.54 -13.95
C ILE A 469 -11.05 -25.88 -15.07
N ARG A 470 -10.70 -24.63 -15.42
CA ARG A 470 -11.33 -23.89 -16.52
C ARG A 470 -10.34 -22.91 -17.13
N CYS A 471 -10.39 -22.79 -18.45
CA CYS A 471 -9.63 -21.81 -19.20
C CYS A 471 -10.48 -21.34 -20.38
N ASP A 472 -10.82 -20.05 -20.39
CA ASP A 472 -11.62 -19.43 -21.43
C ASP A 472 -10.85 -18.29 -22.10
N SER A 473 -11.03 -18.13 -23.41
CA SER A 473 -10.52 -16.97 -24.15
C SER A 473 -11.64 -15.97 -24.40
N SER A 474 -11.36 -14.69 -24.18
CA SER A 474 -12.29 -13.59 -24.44
C SER A 474 -11.55 -12.46 -25.14
N GLY A 475 -11.53 -12.51 -26.48
CA GLY A 475 -10.78 -11.54 -27.28
C GLY A 475 -9.27 -11.67 -27.02
N PRO A 476 -8.58 -10.58 -26.63
CA PRO A 476 -7.15 -10.63 -26.34
C PRO A 476 -6.81 -11.24 -24.97
N ASP A 477 -7.80 -11.42 -24.09
CA ASP A 477 -7.59 -11.85 -22.71
C ASP A 477 -7.87 -13.34 -22.53
N LEU A 478 -7.22 -13.92 -21.51
CA LEU A 478 -7.43 -15.31 -21.08
C LEU A 478 -7.88 -15.35 -19.63
N THR A 479 -8.95 -16.09 -19.33
CA THR A 479 -9.46 -16.29 -17.97
C THR A 479 -9.17 -17.71 -17.51
N LEU A 480 -8.58 -17.86 -16.32
CA LEU A 480 -8.20 -19.13 -15.73
C LEU A 480 -8.92 -19.33 -14.39
N THR A 481 -9.54 -20.47 -14.17
CA THR A 481 -10.01 -20.88 -12.84
C THR A 481 -9.08 -21.96 -12.30
N VAL A 482 -8.36 -21.64 -11.23
CA VAL A 482 -7.52 -22.57 -10.48
C VAL A 482 -8.26 -23.07 -9.24
N PHE A 483 -8.23 -24.37 -9.00
CA PHE A 483 -8.77 -25.06 -7.84
C PHE A 483 -7.63 -25.69 -7.04
N SER A 484 -7.77 -25.75 -5.71
CA SER A 484 -6.85 -26.52 -4.88
C SER A 484 -7.60 -27.50 -3.98
N GLN A 485 -7.19 -28.77 -3.96
CA GLN A 485 -7.75 -29.75 -3.01
C GLN A 485 -7.29 -29.47 -1.57
N ASN A 486 -6.01 -29.19 -1.39
CA ASN A 486 -5.40 -28.84 -0.09
C ASN A 486 -5.26 -27.31 0.02
N TYR A 487 -4.87 -26.80 1.18
CA TYR A 487 -4.45 -25.40 1.28
C TYR A 487 -3.27 -25.14 0.34
N ALA A 488 -3.30 -24.01 -0.38
CA ALA A 488 -2.20 -23.59 -1.24
C ALA A 488 -1.77 -22.18 -0.86
N HIS A 489 -0.50 -22.03 -0.48
CA HIS A 489 0.09 -20.76 -0.08
C HIS A 489 0.75 -20.05 -1.27
N ALA A 490 0.38 -18.80 -1.50
CA ALA A 490 0.93 -17.95 -2.56
C ALA A 490 0.94 -18.63 -3.95
N VAL A 491 -0.24 -19.04 -4.42
CA VAL A 491 -0.50 -19.58 -5.76
C VAL A 491 -0.06 -18.56 -6.81
N HIS A 492 0.80 -18.99 -7.74
CA HIS A 492 1.37 -18.19 -8.80
C HIS A 492 1.57 -19.01 -10.09
N PHE A 493 1.92 -18.35 -11.19
CA PHE A 493 1.92 -18.96 -12.52
C PHE A 493 3.29 -18.83 -13.21
N ASN A 494 3.65 -19.82 -14.03
CA ASN A 494 4.88 -19.84 -14.84
C ASN A 494 4.81 -18.90 -16.07
N LEU A 495 4.48 -17.62 -15.83
CA LEU A 495 4.26 -16.63 -16.88
C LEU A 495 5.38 -15.57 -16.87
N PRO A 496 5.71 -14.98 -18.04
CA PRO A 496 6.59 -13.82 -18.07
C PRO A 496 6.03 -12.66 -17.24
N ASP A 497 6.88 -11.95 -16.49
CA ASP A 497 6.46 -10.82 -15.65
C ASP A 497 5.80 -9.67 -16.44
N THR A 498 5.94 -9.66 -17.77
CA THR A 498 5.30 -8.70 -18.68
C THR A 498 3.80 -8.92 -18.83
N ILE A 499 3.29 -10.10 -18.46
CA ILE A 499 1.86 -10.42 -18.52
C ILE A 499 1.20 -9.88 -17.27
N ARG A 500 0.17 -9.05 -17.45
CA ARG A 500 -0.60 -8.49 -16.34
C ARG A 500 -1.68 -9.46 -15.93
N LEU A 501 -1.60 -9.93 -14.68
CA LEU A 501 -2.62 -10.78 -14.08
C LEU A 501 -3.58 -9.95 -13.23
N SER A 502 -4.86 -10.32 -13.20
CA SER A 502 -5.83 -9.66 -12.33
C SER A 502 -5.54 -9.93 -10.85
N ASP A 503 -4.97 -11.09 -10.52
CA ASP A 503 -4.50 -11.50 -9.19
C ASP A 503 -3.36 -12.54 -9.33
N ASP A 504 -2.41 -12.54 -8.39
CA ASP A 504 -1.25 -13.44 -8.37
C ASP A 504 -0.72 -13.58 -6.93
N TYR A 505 0.05 -14.62 -6.61
CA TYR A 505 0.57 -14.91 -5.27
C TYR A 505 -0.50 -14.89 -4.17
N PHE A 506 -1.62 -15.59 -4.37
CA PHE A 506 -2.74 -15.63 -3.43
C PHE A 506 -2.88 -16.97 -2.72
N ASP A 507 -3.52 -16.98 -1.56
CA ASP A 507 -3.85 -18.21 -0.86
C ASP A 507 -5.18 -18.79 -1.35
N LEU A 508 -5.28 -20.12 -1.38
CA LEU A 508 -6.53 -20.87 -1.56
C LEU A 508 -6.80 -21.74 -0.35
N LEU A 509 -7.99 -21.61 0.24
CA LEU A 509 -8.50 -22.57 1.22
C LEU A 509 -8.66 -23.97 0.57
N PRO A 510 -8.58 -25.06 1.34
CA PRO A 510 -8.80 -26.40 0.79
C PRO A 510 -10.19 -26.51 0.14
N GLY A 511 -10.27 -26.88 -1.13
CA GLY A 511 -11.52 -26.93 -1.89
C GLY A 511 -12.00 -25.58 -2.46
N GLU A 512 -11.21 -24.51 -2.33
CA GLU A 512 -11.48 -23.23 -2.97
C GLU A 512 -11.07 -23.24 -4.45
N SER A 513 -11.78 -22.45 -5.25
CA SER A 513 -11.32 -22.07 -6.58
C SER A 513 -11.28 -20.56 -6.73
N ARG A 514 -10.34 -20.06 -7.54
CA ARG A 514 -10.22 -18.65 -7.89
C ARG A 514 -10.08 -18.48 -9.38
N THR A 515 -10.78 -17.49 -9.90
CA THR A 515 -10.69 -17.09 -11.30
C THR A 515 -9.82 -15.85 -11.43
N ILE A 516 -8.83 -15.89 -12.33
CA ILE A 516 -7.97 -14.77 -12.69
C ILE A 516 -8.02 -14.49 -14.18
N THR A 517 -7.68 -13.28 -14.57
CA THR A 517 -7.57 -12.85 -15.97
C THR A 517 -6.12 -12.50 -16.29
N LEU A 518 -5.63 -12.97 -17.42
CA LEU A 518 -4.36 -12.58 -18.04
C LEU A 518 -4.69 -11.60 -19.16
N GLU A 519 -4.26 -10.36 -19.00
CA GLU A 519 -4.52 -9.28 -19.95
C GLU A 519 -3.60 -9.41 -21.17
N ALA A 520 -4.17 -9.21 -22.37
CA ALA A 520 -3.43 -9.23 -23.65
C ALA A 520 -2.58 -10.50 -23.87
N ALA A 521 -3.15 -11.66 -23.52
CA ALA A 521 -2.54 -12.98 -23.54
C ALA A 521 -2.60 -13.71 -24.89
N SER A 522 -2.79 -13.01 -26.02
CA SER A 522 -3.05 -13.62 -27.35
C SER A 522 -1.96 -14.55 -27.89
N GLY A 523 -0.78 -14.60 -27.25
CA GLY A 523 0.32 -15.52 -27.58
C GLY A 523 0.53 -16.66 -26.57
N ILE A 524 -0.24 -16.72 -25.50
CA ILE A 524 -0.10 -17.73 -24.44
C ILE A 524 -1.07 -18.86 -24.72
N ARG A 525 -0.55 -20.07 -24.88
CA ARG A 525 -1.39 -21.25 -25.05
C ARG A 525 -1.84 -21.77 -23.68
N PRO A 526 -3.15 -22.00 -23.47
CA PRO A 526 -3.68 -22.55 -22.21
C PRO A 526 -2.91 -23.76 -21.68
N GLU A 527 -2.50 -24.67 -22.55
CA GLU A 527 -1.79 -25.90 -22.21
C GLU A 527 -0.35 -25.69 -21.71
N ASP A 528 0.22 -24.49 -21.85
CA ASP A 528 1.56 -24.14 -21.36
C ASP A 528 1.51 -23.51 -19.95
N ILE A 529 0.32 -23.16 -19.47
CA ILE A 529 0.13 -22.49 -18.18
C ILE A 529 0.15 -23.54 -17.06
N ARG A 530 0.96 -23.29 -16.05
CA ARG A 530 1.12 -24.09 -14.84
C ARG A 530 0.94 -23.17 -13.65
N ALA A 531 0.05 -23.59 -12.74
CA ALA A 531 -0.05 -23.01 -11.42
C ALA A 531 0.92 -23.74 -10.47
N ALA A 532 1.59 -22.98 -9.62
CA ALA A 532 2.44 -23.47 -8.54
C ALA A 532 2.06 -22.77 -7.23
N ALA A 533 2.48 -23.30 -6.10
CA ALA A 533 2.35 -22.66 -4.80
C ALA A 533 3.64 -22.90 -4.01
N VAL A 534 3.85 -22.17 -2.91
CA VAL A 534 5.06 -22.36 -2.08
C VAL A 534 5.12 -23.77 -1.48
N ASN A 535 3.97 -24.39 -1.24
CA ASN A 535 3.86 -25.75 -0.73
C ASN A 535 3.60 -26.79 -1.85
N THR A 536 3.96 -26.57 -3.12
CA THR A 536 3.90 -27.64 -4.15
C THR A 536 5.11 -28.56 -4.13
#